data_AF-A0A2A9HGL1-F1
#
_entry.id   AF-A0A2A9HGL1-F1
#
_cell.length_a   1.000
_cell.length_b   1.000
_cell.length_c   1.000
_cell.angle_alpha   90.00
_cell.angle_beta   90.00
_cell.angle_gamma   90.00
#
_symmetry.space_group_name_H-M   'P 1'
#
loop_
_entity.id
_entity.type
_entity.pdbx_description
1 polymer ?
#
loop_
_entity_poly.entity_id
_entity_poly.type
_entity_poly.pdbx_seq_one_letter_code
_entity_poly.pdbx_strand_id
1 'polypeptide(L)'
;MTVTFDGPAVPAESRIPLASHFEVDVLQADGSTKRVLVRHAERSPADRRQVVLEVDALVTRGSTLRISRRAFAPGAAGTIDAEVTGGLEPVIALLASAALTPADPAFFDPPSPRPPDPAADDPAMMRLELERHLRQRGMAAASIVEALAIYDAIPAAVVPSPKLRAALAGLVGTFAEPALADLLTAQNCTGLPAASIDFRPPPGSERLLARVTYAGNGARVLSVDPGLRDERIELLMPLLAHEAVHCDRFDSKVEEVAATAFDTLLYLQLLAADPSLVRERTRLARELRIDALAFINSGGVWPESIGVLRSPGVMKVLPDTNAPQRSFAEFVAQAYPTVTTLESPTEPLAAAYMTVLATAAGIGAGDPFDLRQLDDLLGRVFDIADLVEVIRALGLEPVT
;
A
#
# COMPACT_ATOMS: atom_id res chain seq x y z
N MET A 1 -11.64 18.43 -17.11
CA MET A 1 -13.05 18.20 -16.69
C MET A 1 -14.00 18.50 -17.85
N THR A 2 -15.20 17.90 -17.87
CA THR A 2 -16.20 18.13 -18.93
C THR A 2 -17.46 18.76 -18.35
N VAL A 3 -17.90 19.88 -18.93
CA VAL A 3 -19.13 20.59 -18.55
C VAL A 3 -20.20 20.28 -19.58
N THR A 4 -21.36 19.81 -19.13
CA THR A 4 -22.51 19.53 -20.01
C THR A 4 -23.61 20.56 -19.75
N PHE A 5 -24.07 21.20 -20.82
CA PHE A 5 -25.15 22.19 -20.78
C PHE A 5 -26.48 21.56 -21.22
N ASP A 6 -27.61 22.11 -20.77
CA ASP A 6 -28.95 21.65 -21.15
C ASP A 6 -29.20 21.79 -22.67
N GLY A 7 -28.54 22.77 -23.30
CA GLY A 7 -28.59 23.03 -24.73
C GLY A 7 -27.20 23.16 -25.36
N PRO A 8 -27.11 23.38 -26.69
CA PRO A 8 -25.83 23.55 -27.36
C PRO A 8 -25.04 24.72 -26.76
N ALA A 9 -23.80 24.47 -26.33
CA ALA A 9 -22.97 25.44 -25.62
C ALA A 9 -22.30 26.45 -26.58
N VAL A 10 -23.05 27.33 -27.27
CA VAL A 10 -22.51 28.15 -28.39
C VAL A 10 -21.75 29.36 -27.84
N PRO A 11 -20.40 29.39 -27.91
CA PRO A 11 -19.66 30.51 -27.37
C PRO A 11 -19.96 31.80 -28.14
N ALA A 12 -20.07 32.90 -27.42
CA ALA A 12 -20.15 34.22 -28.00
C ALA A 12 -18.87 34.56 -28.78
N GLU A 13 -19.00 35.22 -29.93
CA GLU A 13 -17.83 35.81 -30.59
C GLU A 13 -17.22 36.86 -29.67
N SER A 14 -15.99 36.61 -29.25
CA SER A 14 -15.29 37.41 -28.24
C SER A 14 -13.80 37.44 -28.54
N ARG A 15 -13.15 38.55 -28.20
CA ARG A 15 -11.68 38.67 -28.20
C ARG A 15 -11.06 38.06 -26.93
N ILE A 16 -11.88 37.74 -25.93
CA ILE A 16 -11.45 37.11 -24.69
C ILE A 16 -11.48 35.60 -24.91
N PRO A 17 -10.40 34.87 -24.57
CA PRO A 17 -10.37 33.41 -24.68
C PRO A 17 -11.50 32.77 -23.86
N LEU A 18 -12.08 31.69 -24.40
CA LEU A 18 -13.19 30.99 -23.75
C LEU A 18 -12.86 30.59 -22.31
N ALA A 19 -11.63 30.14 -22.06
CA ALA A 19 -11.14 29.72 -20.74
C ALA A 19 -11.27 30.82 -19.67
N SER A 20 -11.09 32.10 -20.04
CA SER A 20 -11.19 33.24 -19.11
C SER A 20 -12.61 33.48 -18.60
N HIS A 21 -13.61 32.79 -19.14
CA HIS A 21 -14.98 32.82 -18.67
C HIS A 21 -15.32 31.72 -17.66
N PHE A 22 -14.39 30.83 -17.35
CA PHE A 22 -14.57 29.74 -16.42
C PHE A 22 -13.60 29.85 -15.25
N GLU A 23 -14.11 29.52 -14.07
CA GLU A 23 -13.35 29.49 -12.83
C GLU A 23 -13.86 28.35 -11.97
N VAL A 24 -12.96 27.69 -11.23
CA VAL A 24 -13.33 26.59 -10.35
C VAL A 24 -12.90 26.92 -8.93
N ASP A 25 -13.85 26.95 -8.00
CA ASP A 25 -13.57 26.94 -6.57
C ASP A 25 -13.52 25.48 -6.12
N VAL A 26 -12.29 24.96 -6.00
CA VAL A 26 -12.04 23.55 -5.66
C VAL A 26 -12.18 23.34 -4.17
N LEU A 27 -13.11 22.48 -3.76
CA LEU A 27 -13.30 22.10 -2.37
C LEU A 27 -12.11 21.25 -1.88
N GLN A 28 -11.46 21.70 -0.82
CA GLN A 28 -10.33 21.03 -0.19
C GLN A 28 -10.80 20.08 0.92
N ALA A 29 -9.93 19.16 1.34
CA ALA A 29 -10.24 18.19 2.39
C ALA A 29 -10.55 18.82 3.75
N ASP A 30 -10.02 20.01 4.03
CA ASP A 30 -10.28 20.80 5.26
C ASP A 30 -11.58 21.62 5.19
N GLY A 31 -12.35 21.50 4.11
CA GLY A 31 -13.58 22.25 3.86
C GLY A 31 -13.35 23.67 3.32
N SER A 32 -12.10 24.10 3.16
CA SER A 32 -11.79 25.36 2.49
C SER A 32 -11.95 25.24 0.97
N THR A 33 -11.97 26.38 0.27
CA THR A 33 -12.05 26.41 -1.20
C THR A 33 -10.81 27.09 -1.78
N LYS A 34 -10.17 26.43 -2.74
CA LYS A 34 -9.07 26.99 -3.51
C LYS A 34 -9.55 27.40 -4.90
N ARG A 35 -9.44 28.68 -5.23
CA ARG A 35 -9.73 29.18 -6.57
C ARG A 35 -8.67 28.67 -7.55
N VAL A 36 -9.12 28.05 -8.63
CA VAL A 36 -8.28 27.55 -9.72
C VAL A 36 -8.78 28.11 -11.06
N LEU A 37 -7.83 28.59 -11.86
CA LEU A 37 -8.10 29.12 -13.18
C LEU A 37 -8.12 28.01 -14.22
N VAL A 38 -8.97 28.16 -15.23
CA VAL A 38 -9.00 27.26 -16.39
C VAL A 38 -7.91 27.69 -17.36
N ARG A 39 -7.00 26.76 -17.70
CA ARG A 39 -5.92 26.99 -18.68
C ARG A 39 -6.46 27.01 -20.10
N HIS A 40 -7.31 26.04 -20.40
CA HIS A 40 -7.85 25.84 -21.74
C HIS A 40 -9.32 25.47 -21.66
N ALA A 41 -10.11 25.96 -22.61
CA ALA A 41 -11.52 25.61 -22.75
C ALA A 41 -11.85 25.51 -24.23
N GLU A 42 -12.36 24.35 -24.62
CA GLU A 42 -12.80 24.09 -25.99
C GLU A 42 -14.13 23.37 -26.02
N ARG A 43 -14.86 23.54 -27.12
CA ARG A 43 -16.07 22.76 -27.36
C ARG A 43 -15.70 21.33 -27.68
N SER A 44 -16.43 20.38 -27.09
CA SER A 44 -16.27 18.98 -27.44
C SER A 44 -16.66 18.76 -28.92
N PRO A 45 -15.79 18.10 -29.72
CA PRO A 45 -16.16 17.71 -31.08
C PRO A 45 -17.21 16.59 -31.10
N ALA A 46 -17.37 15.86 -29.99
CA ALA A 46 -18.26 14.71 -29.87
C ALA A 46 -19.69 15.09 -29.42
N ASP A 47 -19.86 16.13 -28.59
CA ASP A 47 -21.18 16.62 -28.17
C ASP A 47 -21.20 18.16 -28.16
N ARG A 48 -22.10 18.75 -28.93
CA ARG A 48 -22.28 20.21 -29.05
C ARG A 48 -22.74 20.88 -27.76
N ARG A 49 -23.20 20.11 -26.78
CA ARG A 49 -23.58 20.57 -25.44
C ARG A 49 -22.41 20.55 -24.45
N GLN A 50 -21.24 20.07 -24.86
CA GLN A 50 -20.11 19.90 -23.95
C GLN A 50 -19.01 20.92 -24.22
N VAL A 51 -18.43 21.42 -23.12
CA VAL A 51 -17.17 22.17 -23.12
C VAL A 51 -16.18 21.39 -22.27
N VAL A 52 -15.01 21.11 -22.83
CA VAL A 52 -13.89 20.46 -22.14
C VAL A 52 -12.99 21.56 -21.57
N LEU A 53 -12.74 21.49 -20.27
CA LEU A 53 -11.88 22.43 -19.54
C LEU A 53 -10.61 21.72 -19.07
N GLU A 54 -9.46 22.35 -19.31
CA GLU A 54 -8.17 21.96 -18.75
C GLU A 54 -7.85 22.83 -17.53
N VAL A 55 -7.55 22.19 -16.41
CA VAL A 55 -7.41 22.83 -15.09
C VAL A 55 -6.16 22.28 -14.41
N ASP A 56 -5.41 23.14 -13.72
CA ASP A 56 -4.12 22.79 -13.06
C ASP A 56 -4.26 22.16 -11.69
N ALA A 57 -5.41 21.58 -11.42
CA ALA A 57 -5.69 20.93 -10.16
C ALA A 57 -6.69 19.81 -10.39
N LEU A 58 -6.63 18.81 -9.51
CA LEU A 58 -7.72 17.85 -9.38
C LEU A 58 -8.95 18.59 -8.86
N VAL A 59 -10.02 18.56 -9.64
CA VAL A 59 -11.31 19.14 -9.26
C VAL A 59 -12.10 18.08 -8.50
N THR A 60 -12.46 18.39 -7.26
CA THR A 60 -13.16 17.50 -6.34
C THR A 60 -14.68 17.59 -6.53
N ARG A 61 -15.39 16.52 -6.18
CA ARG A 61 -16.85 16.53 -6.05
C ARG A 61 -17.27 17.58 -5.01
N GLY A 62 -18.36 18.30 -5.28
CA GLY A 62 -18.84 19.39 -4.44
C GLY A 62 -18.12 20.73 -4.67
N SER A 63 -17.08 20.76 -5.53
CA SER A 63 -16.50 22.02 -6.00
C SER A 63 -17.52 22.87 -6.75
N THR A 64 -17.30 24.18 -6.83
CA THR A 64 -18.16 25.10 -7.58
C THR A 64 -17.49 25.55 -8.86
N LEU A 65 -18.10 25.26 -10.01
CA LEU A 65 -17.74 25.84 -11.29
C LEU A 65 -18.51 27.15 -11.48
N ARG A 66 -17.78 28.25 -11.64
CA ARG A 66 -18.31 29.57 -11.98
C ARG A 66 -18.12 29.86 -13.46
N ILE A 67 -19.22 30.19 -14.14
CA ILE A 67 -19.26 30.45 -15.57
C ILE A 67 -19.76 31.88 -15.78
N SER A 68 -18.95 32.72 -16.42
CA SER A 68 -19.40 34.04 -16.83
C SER A 68 -20.47 33.92 -17.90
N ARG A 69 -21.63 34.58 -17.72
CA ARG A 69 -22.69 34.59 -18.73
C ARG A 69 -22.24 35.20 -20.07
N ARG A 70 -21.17 36.01 -20.04
CA ARG A 70 -20.51 36.59 -21.22
C ARG A 70 -19.91 35.53 -22.14
N ALA A 71 -19.67 34.31 -21.66
CA ALA A 71 -19.21 33.20 -22.48
C ALA A 71 -20.16 32.89 -23.64
N PHE A 72 -21.47 33.13 -23.45
CA PHE A 72 -22.51 32.72 -24.40
C PHE A 72 -23.37 33.87 -24.91
N ALA A 73 -23.38 35.01 -24.21
CA ALA A 73 -24.11 36.22 -24.63
C ALA A 73 -23.25 37.48 -24.41
N PRO A 74 -22.76 38.14 -25.48
CA PRO A 74 -22.01 39.38 -25.36
C PRO A 74 -22.82 40.43 -24.57
N GLY A 75 -22.23 40.99 -23.53
CA GLY A 75 -22.87 42.03 -22.70
C GLY A 75 -23.74 41.52 -21.55
N ALA A 76 -23.98 40.22 -21.42
CA ALA A 76 -24.64 39.67 -20.24
C ALA A 76 -23.82 39.95 -18.97
N ALA A 77 -24.50 40.27 -17.88
CA ALA A 77 -23.88 40.48 -16.57
C ALA A 77 -24.06 39.24 -15.68
N GLY A 78 -23.12 39.03 -14.75
CA GLY A 78 -23.19 37.97 -13.74
C GLY A 78 -22.58 36.63 -14.15
N THR A 79 -22.66 35.68 -13.21
CA THR A 79 -22.17 34.30 -13.34
C THR A 79 -23.31 33.30 -13.27
N ILE A 80 -22.99 32.06 -13.65
CA ILE A 80 -23.75 30.85 -13.37
C ILE A 80 -22.83 30.01 -12.51
N ASP A 81 -23.30 29.61 -11.35
CA ASP A 81 -22.56 28.75 -10.43
C ASP A 81 -23.18 27.36 -10.54
N ALA A 82 -22.35 26.34 -10.74
CA ALA A 82 -22.76 24.96 -10.88
C ALA A 82 -21.91 24.07 -9.98
N GLU A 83 -22.56 23.16 -9.25
CA GLU A 83 -21.85 22.17 -8.44
C GLU A 83 -21.23 21.11 -9.35
N VAL A 84 -19.97 20.75 -9.05
CA VAL A 84 -19.27 19.67 -9.71
C VAL A 84 -19.70 18.34 -9.09
N THR A 85 -20.54 17.60 -9.80
CA THR A 85 -21.11 16.33 -9.31
C THR A 85 -20.23 15.11 -9.58
N GLY A 86 -19.32 15.19 -10.57
CA GLY A 86 -18.36 14.14 -10.90
C GLY A 86 -16.96 14.41 -10.34
N GLY A 87 -16.16 13.37 -10.12
CA GLY A 87 -14.80 13.47 -9.60
C GLY A 87 -14.59 12.76 -8.26
N LEU A 88 -13.39 12.93 -7.70
CA LEU A 88 -12.96 12.35 -6.43
C LEU A 88 -13.53 13.17 -5.25
N GLU A 89 -13.78 12.51 -4.12
CA GLU A 89 -14.04 13.21 -2.87
C GLU A 89 -12.81 14.04 -2.44
N PRO A 90 -12.97 15.14 -1.67
CA PRO A 90 -11.85 16.01 -1.29
C PRO A 90 -10.67 15.30 -0.62
N VAL A 91 -10.97 14.35 0.29
CA VAL A 91 -9.93 13.54 0.97
C VAL A 91 -9.18 12.65 -0.02
N ILE A 92 -9.87 12.11 -1.02
CA ILE A 92 -9.30 11.22 -2.04
C ILE A 92 -8.41 12.02 -3.00
N ALA A 93 -8.84 13.21 -3.40
CA ALA A 93 -8.03 14.09 -4.25
C ALA A 93 -6.76 14.59 -3.56
N LEU A 94 -6.78 14.71 -2.22
CA LEU A 94 -5.59 15.06 -1.44
C LEU A 94 -4.50 13.99 -1.59
N LEU A 95 -4.85 12.72 -1.48
CA LEU A 95 -3.92 11.58 -1.70
C LEU A 95 -3.32 11.63 -3.10
N ALA A 96 -4.12 11.98 -4.09
CA ALA A 96 -3.70 12.08 -5.49
C ALA A 96 -2.85 13.31 -5.85
N SER A 97 -2.67 14.26 -4.93
CA SER A 97 -2.03 15.56 -5.26
C SER A 97 -0.94 16.03 -4.32
N ALA A 98 -0.81 15.44 -3.12
CA ALA A 98 0.18 15.86 -2.14
C ALA A 98 0.84 14.65 -1.47
N ALA A 99 2.13 14.80 -1.16
CA ALA A 99 2.79 13.89 -0.26
C ALA A 99 2.27 14.11 1.17
N LEU A 100 2.18 13.04 1.93
CA LEU A 100 1.89 13.04 3.35
C LEU A 100 3.19 12.94 4.17
N THR A 101 3.19 13.55 5.33
CA THR A 101 4.27 13.49 6.32
C THR A 101 3.68 13.16 7.70
N PRO A 102 4.42 12.49 8.60
CA PRO A 102 3.95 12.26 9.96
C PRO A 102 3.87 13.55 10.77
N ALA A 103 2.75 13.77 11.46
CA ALA A 103 2.60 14.86 12.41
C ALA A 103 3.39 14.63 13.72
N ASP A 104 3.66 13.37 14.07
CA ASP A 104 4.48 13.01 15.24
C ASP A 104 5.99 13.15 14.90
N PRO A 105 6.74 14.08 15.50
CA PRO A 105 8.17 14.21 15.25
C PRO A 105 8.96 12.96 15.66
N ALA A 106 8.42 12.12 16.54
CA ALA A 106 9.03 10.86 16.95
C ALA A 106 8.81 9.71 15.96
N PHE A 107 8.14 9.92 14.82
CA PHE A 107 7.86 8.87 13.85
C PHE A 107 9.12 8.16 13.35
N PHE A 108 10.19 8.93 13.12
CA PHE A 108 11.48 8.42 12.62
C PHE A 108 12.49 8.10 13.73
N ASP A 109 12.11 8.26 15.01
CA ASP A 109 13.00 8.03 16.15
C ASP A 109 13.63 6.63 16.12
N PRO A 110 14.80 6.45 16.77
CA PRO A 110 15.40 5.14 16.92
C PRO A 110 14.43 4.14 17.57
N PRO A 111 14.47 2.87 17.14
CA PRO A 111 13.56 1.87 17.69
C PRO A 111 13.83 1.64 19.18
N SER A 112 12.78 1.30 19.91
CA SER A 112 12.80 0.89 21.30
C SER A 112 12.46 -0.60 21.38
N PRO A 113 13.36 -1.46 21.90
CA PRO A 113 13.08 -2.88 22.02
C PRO A 113 11.95 -3.13 23.00
N ARG A 114 11.10 -4.11 22.69
CA ARG A 114 10.07 -4.57 23.62
C ARG A 114 10.75 -5.30 24.79
N PRO A 115 10.24 -5.17 26.04
CA PRO A 115 10.65 -6.05 27.11
C PRO A 115 10.38 -7.52 26.76
N PRO A 116 11.23 -8.46 27.23
CA PRO A 116 10.98 -9.89 27.05
C PRO A 116 9.58 -10.29 27.51
N ASP A 117 8.88 -11.05 26.67
CA ASP A 117 7.57 -11.60 26.99
C ASP A 117 7.67 -13.12 27.17
N PRO A 118 7.68 -13.64 28.42
CA PRO A 118 7.73 -15.08 28.67
C PRO A 118 6.60 -15.86 28.01
N ALA A 119 5.45 -15.23 27.74
CA ALA A 119 4.34 -15.89 27.05
C ALA A 119 4.66 -16.21 25.58
N ALA A 120 5.63 -15.51 24.97
CA ALA A 120 6.07 -15.72 23.59
C ALA A 120 6.56 -17.14 23.31
N ASP A 121 7.06 -17.82 24.34
CA ASP A 121 7.60 -19.17 24.26
C ASP A 121 6.61 -20.26 24.70
N ASP A 122 5.42 -19.88 25.18
CA ASP A 122 4.36 -20.81 25.60
C ASP A 122 3.41 -21.11 24.42
N PRO A 123 3.34 -22.37 23.94
CA PRO A 123 2.45 -22.73 22.84
C PRO A 123 0.96 -22.50 23.14
N ALA A 124 0.50 -22.72 24.37
CA ALA A 124 -0.90 -22.52 24.71
C ALA A 124 -1.24 -21.03 24.72
N MET A 125 -0.32 -20.17 25.19
CA MET A 125 -0.51 -18.73 25.16
C MET A 125 -0.48 -18.19 23.73
N MET A 126 0.48 -18.62 22.90
CA MET A 126 0.54 -18.19 21.49
C MET A 126 -0.66 -18.66 20.67
N ARG A 127 -1.25 -19.81 21.01
CA ARG A 127 -2.53 -20.25 20.44
C ARG A 127 -3.69 -19.31 20.79
N LEU A 128 -3.79 -18.87 22.05
CA LEU A 128 -4.80 -17.91 22.50
C LEU A 128 -4.61 -16.53 21.87
N GLU A 129 -3.36 -16.09 21.74
CA GLU A 129 -3.01 -14.84 21.05
C GLU A 129 -3.40 -14.87 19.57
N LEU A 130 -3.14 -15.98 18.88
CA LEU A 130 -3.61 -16.20 17.52
C LEU A 130 -5.15 -16.12 17.45
N GLU A 131 -5.87 -16.82 18.34
CA GLU A 131 -7.34 -16.78 18.35
C GLU A 131 -7.88 -15.34 18.56
N ARG A 132 -7.27 -14.59 19.48
CA ARG A 132 -7.60 -13.19 19.76
C ARG A 132 -7.39 -12.32 18.51
N HIS A 133 -6.24 -12.47 17.86
CA HIS A 133 -5.92 -11.77 16.63
C HIS A 133 -6.94 -12.05 15.50
N LEU A 134 -7.26 -13.33 15.26
CA LEU A 134 -8.21 -13.71 14.20
C LEU A 134 -9.63 -13.18 14.48
N ARG A 135 -10.06 -13.18 15.75
CA ARG A 135 -11.33 -12.55 16.16
C ARG A 135 -11.33 -11.04 15.93
N GLN A 136 -10.22 -10.37 16.22
CA GLN A 136 -10.08 -8.93 16.03
C GLN A 136 -10.17 -8.55 14.54
N ARG A 137 -9.66 -9.41 13.65
CA ARG A 137 -9.86 -9.30 12.19
C ARG A 137 -11.29 -9.63 11.71
N GLY A 138 -12.21 -9.95 12.62
CA GLY A 138 -13.60 -10.25 12.27
C GLY A 138 -13.78 -11.58 11.52
N MET A 139 -12.84 -12.51 11.63
CA MET A 139 -12.92 -13.79 10.92
C MET A 139 -14.09 -14.65 11.40
N ALA A 140 -14.67 -15.41 10.46
CA ALA A 140 -15.71 -16.38 10.78
C ALA A 140 -15.18 -17.49 11.70
N ALA A 141 -16.04 -17.99 12.61
CA ALA A 141 -15.65 -19.00 13.59
C ALA A 141 -15.04 -20.27 12.97
N ALA A 142 -15.53 -20.71 11.80
CA ALA A 142 -14.98 -21.85 11.10
C ALA A 142 -13.53 -21.61 10.64
N SER A 143 -13.23 -20.44 10.07
CA SER A 143 -11.87 -20.07 9.65
C SER A 143 -10.93 -19.89 10.83
N ILE A 144 -11.44 -19.44 11.98
CA ILE A 144 -10.64 -19.38 13.21
C ILE A 144 -10.22 -20.79 13.64
N VAL A 145 -11.16 -21.75 13.63
CA VAL A 145 -10.86 -23.16 13.96
C VAL A 145 -9.83 -23.75 13.00
N GLU A 146 -9.93 -23.44 11.71
CA GLU A 146 -8.96 -23.88 10.70
C GLU A 146 -7.56 -23.31 10.95
N ALA A 147 -7.43 -22.00 11.17
CA ALA A 147 -6.14 -21.37 11.46
C ALA A 147 -5.50 -21.94 12.74
N LEU A 148 -6.31 -22.17 13.78
CA LEU A 148 -5.87 -22.82 14.99
C LEU A 148 -5.43 -24.27 14.75
N ALA A 149 -6.12 -25.02 13.89
CA ALA A 149 -5.69 -26.37 13.52
C ALA A 149 -4.36 -26.36 12.75
N ILE A 150 -4.15 -25.37 11.88
CA ILE A 150 -2.87 -25.17 11.17
C ILE A 150 -1.76 -24.89 12.19
N TYR A 151 -1.98 -23.98 13.14
CA TYR A 151 -1.03 -23.71 14.21
C TYR A 151 -0.58 -24.99 14.94
N ASP A 152 -1.52 -25.86 15.31
CA ASP A 152 -1.23 -27.12 16.01
C ASP A 152 -0.50 -28.13 15.12
N ALA A 153 -0.73 -28.09 13.81
CA ALA A 153 -0.16 -29.01 12.84
C ALA A 153 1.27 -28.63 12.42
N ILE A 154 1.69 -27.36 12.56
CA ILE A 154 3.04 -26.92 12.20
C ILE A 154 4.08 -27.65 13.08
N PRO A 155 4.99 -28.46 12.51
CA PRO A 155 5.93 -29.23 13.31
C PRO A 155 6.93 -28.35 14.06
N ALA A 156 7.06 -28.55 15.37
CA ALA A 156 8.06 -27.83 16.19
C ALA A 156 9.52 -28.11 15.77
N ALA A 157 9.77 -29.21 15.05
CA ALA A 157 11.09 -29.49 14.47
C ALA A 157 11.44 -28.56 13.30
N VAL A 158 10.43 -28.04 12.59
CA VAL A 158 10.59 -27.10 11.47
C VAL A 158 10.47 -25.66 11.97
N VAL A 159 9.48 -25.37 12.80
CA VAL A 159 9.24 -24.03 13.37
C VAL A 159 9.23 -24.15 14.89
N PRO A 160 10.40 -24.09 15.56
CA PRO A 160 10.48 -24.31 17.00
C PRO A 160 9.69 -23.28 17.82
N SER A 161 9.80 -22.00 17.44
CA SER A 161 9.13 -20.90 18.12
C SER A 161 7.60 -21.00 17.97
N PRO A 162 6.85 -21.08 19.08
CA PRO A 162 5.40 -21.02 19.03
C PRO A 162 4.88 -19.68 18.48
N LYS A 163 5.61 -18.58 18.68
CA LYS A 163 5.28 -17.27 18.12
C LYS A 163 5.36 -17.24 16.59
N LEU A 164 6.41 -17.82 15.99
CA LEU A 164 6.51 -17.93 14.53
C LEU A 164 5.43 -18.86 13.96
N ARG A 165 5.08 -19.95 14.66
CA ARG A 165 3.93 -20.79 14.28
C ARG A 165 2.62 -19.99 14.29
N ALA A 166 2.41 -19.15 15.31
CA ALA A 166 1.23 -18.30 15.41
C ALA A 166 1.19 -17.24 14.29
N ALA A 167 2.32 -16.61 13.99
CA ALA A 167 2.42 -15.65 12.89
C ALA A 167 2.13 -16.30 11.52
N LEU A 168 2.70 -17.49 11.23
CA LEU A 168 2.38 -18.24 10.01
C LEU A 168 0.89 -18.58 9.93
N ALA A 169 0.34 -19.20 10.98
CA ALA A 169 -1.09 -19.54 11.01
C ALA A 169 -2.01 -18.31 10.98
N GLY A 170 -1.51 -17.14 11.40
CA GLY A 170 -2.18 -15.85 11.27
C GLY A 170 -2.41 -15.43 9.81
N LEU A 171 -1.67 -15.97 8.85
CA LEU A 171 -1.84 -15.67 7.42
C LEU A 171 -3.15 -16.20 6.83
N VAL A 172 -3.85 -17.10 7.53
CA VAL A 172 -5.17 -17.60 7.10
C VAL A 172 -6.16 -16.44 6.93
N GLY A 173 -6.91 -16.48 5.84
CA GLY A 173 -7.85 -15.45 5.43
C GLY A 173 -7.20 -14.15 4.97
N THR A 174 -5.89 -14.15 4.66
CA THR A 174 -5.19 -13.04 3.99
C THR A 174 -4.83 -13.44 2.56
N PHE A 175 -4.43 -12.47 1.73
CA PHE A 175 -3.91 -12.80 0.39
C PHE A 175 -2.60 -13.59 0.44
N ALA A 176 -1.89 -13.55 1.57
CA ALA A 176 -0.61 -14.21 1.80
C ALA A 176 -0.75 -15.65 2.36
N GLU A 177 -1.98 -16.15 2.55
CA GLU A 177 -2.23 -17.54 2.96
C GLU A 177 -1.46 -18.60 2.13
N PRO A 178 -1.25 -18.45 0.80
CA PRO A 178 -0.46 -19.39 0.02
C PRO A 178 0.97 -19.65 0.55
N ALA A 179 1.57 -18.73 1.32
CA ALA A 179 2.87 -18.94 1.95
C ALA A 179 2.91 -20.15 2.89
N LEU A 180 1.77 -20.53 3.47
CA LEU A 180 1.68 -21.70 4.33
C LEU A 180 2.05 -22.97 3.57
N ALA A 181 1.40 -23.19 2.42
CA ALA A 181 1.70 -24.33 1.57
C ALA A 181 3.13 -24.22 1.03
N ASP A 182 3.51 -23.04 0.55
CA ASP A 182 4.83 -22.83 -0.02
C ASP A 182 5.94 -23.17 1.00
N LEU A 183 5.92 -22.62 2.21
CA LEU A 183 6.95 -22.85 3.22
C LEU A 183 6.90 -24.25 3.85
N LEU A 184 5.72 -24.81 4.10
CA LEU A 184 5.56 -25.97 5.00
C LEU A 184 5.36 -27.30 4.26
N THR A 185 5.31 -27.28 2.93
CA THR A 185 5.03 -28.47 2.11
C THR A 185 5.99 -28.59 0.93
N ALA A 186 5.81 -29.61 0.09
CA ALA A 186 6.62 -29.78 -1.13
C ALA A 186 6.07 -28.97 -2.33
N GLN A 187 4.98 -28.23 -2.14
CA GLN A 187 4.30 -27.44 -3.16
C GLN A 187 4.96 -26.07 -3.31
N ASN A 188 6.26 -26.05 -3.64
CA ASN A 188 7.05 -24.84 -3.86
C ASN A 188 8.14 -25.10 -4.91
N CYS A 189 8.91 -24.08 -5.26
CA CYS A 189 9.96 -24.16 -6.28
C CYS A 189 11.10 -25.14 -5.94
N THR A 190 11.34 -25.45 -4.65
CA THR A 190 12.38 -26.40 -4.21
C THR A 190 11.88 -27.85 -4.15
N GLY A 191 10.56 -28.07 -4.20
CA GLY A 191 9.95 -29.39 -4.02
C GLY A 191 10.09 -29.97 -2.62
N LEU A 192 10.51 -29.16 -1.63
CA LEU A 192 10.78 -29.57 -0.26
C LEU A 192 10.18 -28.57 0.74
N PRO A 193 9.62 -29.02 1.88
CA PRO A 193 9.27 -28.11 2.95
C PRO A 193 10.54 -27.42 3.49
N ALA A 194 10.37 -26.25 4.10
CA ALA A 194 11.46 -25.59 4.80
C ALA A 194 12.09 -26.55 5.83
N ALA A 195 13.42 -26.59 5.84
CA ALA A 195 14.18 -27.33 6.85
C ALA A 195 14.03 -26.68 8.22
N SER A 196 13.97 -25.34 8.27
CA SER A 196 13.70 -24.61 9.51
C SER A 196 13.27 -23.17 9.28
N ILE A 197 12.41 -22.67 10.17
CA ILE A 197 12.00 -21.26 10.30
C ILE A 197 12.15 -20.88 11.76
N ASP A 198 13.09 -20.00 12.09
CA ASP A 198 13.50 -19.82 13.49
C ASP A 198 14.18 -18.47 13.78
N PHE A 199 14.16 -18.09 15.05
CA PHE A 199 14.88 -16.92 15.54
C PHE A 199 16.37 -17.25 15.68
N ARG A 200 17.15 -16.88 14.66
CA ARG A 200 18.61 -17.04 14.61
C ARG A 200 19.23 -15.93 13.78
N PRO A 201 20.47 -15.50 14.07
CA PRO A 201 21.12 -14.43 13.32
C PRO A 201 21.10 -14.71 11.81
N PRO A 202 20.48 -13.84 10.99
CA PRO A 202 20.50 -14.01 9.54
C PRO A 202 21.93 -13.90 9.00
N PRO A 203 22.36 -14.77 8.07
CA PRO A 203 23.72 -14.74 7.56
C PRO A 203 23.98 -13.53 6.64
N GLY A 204 25.21 -13.04 6.64
CA GLY A 204 25.70 -12.01 5.72
C GLY A 204 25.66 -10.58 6.26
N SER A 205 24.74 -10.25 7.17
CA SER A 205 24.69 -8.93 7.83
C SER A 205 23.83 -8.97 9.09
N GLU A 206 24.33 -8.40 10.19
CA GLU A 206 23.59 -8.22 11.44
C GLU A 206 22.43 -7.22 11.32
N ARG A 207 22.34 -6.49 10.19
CA ARG A 207 21.25 -5.56 9.91
C ARG A 207 20.06 -6.21 9.21
N LEU A 208 20.11 -7.48 8.83
CA LEU A 208 18.95 -8.13 8.23
C LEU A 208 17.91 -8.48 9.31
N LEU A 209 16.62 -8.27 9.00
CA LEU A 209 15.51 -8.69 9.87
C LEU A 209 15.19 -10.17 9.70
N ALA A 210 15.30 -10.66 8.47
CA ALA A 210 15.26 -12.07 8.16
C ALA A 210 16.09 -12.35 6.89
N ARG A 211 16.28 -13.64 6.58
CA ARG A 211 16.88 -14.11 5.34
C ARG A 211 16.55 -15.56 5.07
N VAL A 212 16.24 -15.88 3.82
CA VAL A 212 16.23 -17.25 3.30
C VAL A 212 17.61 -17.71 2.85
N THR A 213 17.97 -18.93 3.28
CA THR A 213 19.14 -19.68 2.78
C THR A 213 18.73 -21.14 2.51
N TYR A 214 19.69 -22.00 2.15
CA TYR A 214 19.40 -23.38 1.75
C TYR A 214 20.27 -24.37 2.53
N ALA A 215 19.63 -25.42 3.05
CA ALA A 215 20.31 -26.58 3.60
C ALA A 215 20.99 -27.39 2.48
N GLY A 216 21.83 -28.36 2.87
CA GLY A 216 22.61 -29.18 1.90
C GLY A 216 21.74 -29.99 0.92
N ASN A 217 20.49 -30.31 1.29
CA ASN A 217 19.52 -30.98 0.43
C ASN A 217 18.68 -30.00 -0.43
N GLY A 218 18.92 -28.69 -0.33
CA GLY A 218 18.17 -27.66 -1.05
C GLY A 218 16.89 -27.18 -0.37
N ALA A 219 16.52 -27.70 0.81
CA ALA A 219 15.38 -27.19 1.57
C ALA A 219 15.70 -25.81 2.16
N ARG A 220 14.71 -24.92 2.21
CA ARG A 220 14.87 -23.55 2.71
C ARG A 220 15.14 -23.49 4.21
N VAL A 221 15.96 -22.53 4.61
CA VAL A 221 16.28 -22.17 6.00
C VAL A 221 16.00 -20.69 6.15
N LEU A 222 14.89 -20.36 6.81
CA LEU A 222 14.45 -18.99 7.05
C LEU A 222 14.94 -18.57 8.45
N SER A 223 15.88 -17.64 8.47
CA SER A 223 16.49 -17.12 9.70
C SER A 223 15.88 -15.76 10.02
N VAL A 224 15.24 -15.63 11.18
CA VAL A 224 14.65 -14.36 11.65
C VAL A 224 15.53 -13.80 12.76
N ASP A 225 15.82 -12.49 12.75
CA ASP A 225 16.63 -11.81 13.75
C ASP A 225 16.12 -12.13 15.18
N PRO A 226 16.95 -12.68 16.08
CA PRO A 226 16.56 -12.97 17.45
C PRO A 226 16.03 -11.77 18.23
N GLY A 227 16.42 -10.55 17.87
CA GLY A 227 15.89 -9.31 18.45
C GLY A 227 14.38 -9.11 18.20
N LEU A 228 13.79 -9.89 17.28
CA LEU A 228 12.37 -9.85 16.95
C LEU A 228 11.54 -10.89 17.73
N ARG A 229 12.15 -11.66 18.64
CA ARG A 229 11.45 -12.70 19.41
C ARG A 229 10.31 -12.15 20.25
N ASP A 230 10.43 -10.93 20.73
CA ASP A 230 9.42 -10.27 21.55
C ASP A 230 8.41 -9.46 20.73
N GLU A 231 8.49 -9.47 19.40
CA GLU A 231 7.53 -8.77 18.54
C GLU A 231 6.10 -9.30 18.72
N ARG A 232 5.14 -8.46 18.36
CA ARG A 232 3.75 -8.87 18.15
C ARG A 232 3.65 -9.82 16.97
N ILE A 233 2.77 -10.84 17.05
CA ILE A 233 2.60 -11.81 15.96
C ILE A 233 2.17 -11.12 14.66
N GLU A 234 1.39 -10.05 14.78
CA GLU A 234 0.88 -9.28 13.64
C GLU A 234 1.99 -8.59 12.86
N LEU A 235 3.09 -8.19 13.52
CA LEU A 235 4.22 -7.56 12.85
C LEU A 235 5.12 -8.60 12.17
N LEU A 236 5.18 -9.82 12.71
CA LEU A 236 5.94 -10.93 12.11
C LEU A 236 5.25 -11.51 10.86
N MET A 237 3.93 -11.36 10.73
CA MET A 237 3.17 -11.84 9.58
C MET A 237 3.68 -11.26 8.24
N PRO A 238 3.77 -9.92 8.05
CA PRO A 238 4.40 -9.30 6.89
C PRO A 238 5.79 -9.85 6.57
N LEU A 239 6.67 -9.93 7.58
CA LEU A 239 8.05 -10.40 7.39
C LEU A 239 8.10 -11.85 6.89
N LEU A 240 7.25 -12.73 7.41
CA LEU A 240 7.21 -14.13 6.96
C LEU A 240 6.58 -14.26 5.56
N ALA A 241 5.57 -13.44 5.25
CA ALA A 241 4.97 -13.40 3.92
C ALA A 241 5.95 -12.89 2.85
N HIS A 242 6.81 -11.92 3.22
CA HIS A 242 7.92 -11.43 2.40
C HIS A 242 8.91 -12.56 2.11
N GLU A 243 9.49 -13.14 3.15
CA GLU A 243 10.58 -14.12 3.02
C GLU A 243 10.10 -15.40 2.33
N ALA A 244 8.80 -15.71 2.34
CA ALA A 244 8.26 -16.82 1.59
C ALA A 244 8.42 -16.64 0.06
N VAL A 245 8.44 -15.40 -0.45
CA VAL A 245 8.60 -15.09 -1.88
C VAL A 245 9.97 -15.54 -2.39
N HIS A 246 11.01 -15.39 -1.56
CA HIS A 246 12.37 -15.82 -1.88
C HIS A 246 12.47 -17.35 -1.82
N CYS A 247 12.02 -17.99 -2.89
CA CYS A 247 11.97 -19.44 -2.99
C CYS A 247 13.20 -20.00 -3.70
N ASP A 248 13.72 -19.28 -4.70
CA ASP A 248 14.89 -19.69 -5.46
C ASP A 248 16.19 -19.00 -5.00
N ARG A 249 17.29 -19.20 -5.74
CA ARG A 249 18.61 -18.67 -5.38
C ARG A 249 18.95 -17.35 -6.06
N PHE A 250 18.00 -16.75 -6.76
CA PHE A 250 18.15 -15.51 -7.50
C PHE A 250 17.53 -14.38 -6.69
N ASP A 251 18.39 -13.50 -6.18
CA ASP A 251 17.92 -12.25 -5.58
C ASP A 251 17.94 -11.17 -6.67
N SER A 252 16.79 -10.50 -6.88
CA SER A 252 16.70 -9.34 -7.77
C SER A 252 16.06 -8.15 -7.09
N LYS A 253 16.37 -6.94 -7.56
CA LYS A 253 15.75 -5.73 -7.01
C LYS A 253 14.25 -5.67 -7.22
N VAL A 254 13.77 -6.18 -8.36
CA VAL A 254 12.34 -6.13 -8.69
C VAL A 254 11.55 -7.10 -7.81
N GLU A 255 12.13 -8.23 -7.47
CA GLU A 255 11.57 -9.19 -6.53
C GLU A 255 11.48 -8.62 -5.12
N GLU A 256 12.55 -7.98 -4.62
CA GLU A 256 12.52 -7.27 -3.33
C GLU A 256 11.44 -6.17 -3.32
N VAL A 257 11.31 -5.39 -4.40
CA VAL A 257 10.24 -4.39 -4.51
C VAL A 257 8.85 -5.04 -4.43
N ALA A 258 8.64 -6.17 -5.10
CA ALA A 258 7.37 -6.88 -5.06
C ALA A 258 7.10 -7.50 -3.69
N ALA A 259 8.09 -8.17 -3.09
CA ALA A 259 8.00 -8.78 -1.77
C ALA A 259 7.72 -7.72 -0.69
N THR A 260 8.42 -6.57 -0.72
CA THR A 260 8.13 -5.44 0.17
C THR A 260 6.77 -4.80 -0.12
N ALA A 261 6.32 -4.74 -1.37
CA ALA A 261 4.97 -4.25 -1.64
C ALA A 261 3.89 -5.17 -1.03
N PHE A 262 4.09 -6.49 -1.08
CA PHE A 262 3.19 -7.46 -0.44
C PHE A 262 3.23 -7.36 1.09
N ASP A 263 4.43 -7.30 1.70
CA ASP A 263 4.53 -7.18 3.15
C ASP A 263 3.88 -5.89 3.66
N THR A 264 4.05 -4.79 2.93
CA THR A 264 3.56 -3.48 3.33
C THR A 264 2.06 -3.44 3.14
N LEU A 265 1.51 -4.01 2.05
CA LEU A 265 0.07 -4.20 1.87
C LEU A 265 -0.53 -5.00 3.03
N LEU A 266 0.09 -6.13 3.40
CA LEU A 266 -0.39 -6.94 4.51
C LEU A 266 -0.35 -6.15 5.83
N TYR A 267 0.72 -5.40 6.07
CA TYR A 267 0.82 -4.53 7.24
C TYR A 267 -0.28 -3.46 7.27
N LEU A 268 -0.60 -2.82 6.13
CA LEU A 268 -1.69 -1.84 6.06
C LEU A 268 -3.05 -2.48 6.37
N GLN A 269 -3.32 -3.69 5.85
CA GLN A 269 -4.55 -4.44 6.16
C GLN A 269 -4.64 -4.79 7.65
N LEU A 270 -3.52 -5.19 8.26
CA LEU A 270 -3.45 -5.49 9.70
C LEU A 270 -3.64 -4.22 10.53
N LEU A 271 -3.09 -3.08 10.09
CA LEU A 271 -3.23 -1.79 10.76
C LEU A 271 -4.66 -1.25 10.67
N ALA A 272 -5.34 -1.45 9.55
CA ALA A 272 -6.76 -1.11 9.40
C ALA A 272 -7.63 -1.92 10.41
N ALA A 273 -7.31 -3.20 10.61
CA ALA A 273 -7.99 -4.05 11.58
C ALA A 273 -7.59 -3.78 13.05
N ASP A 274 -6.33 -3.40 13.30
CA ASP A 274 -5.81 -3.04 14.61
C ASP A 274 -4.92 -1.79 14.57
N PRO A 275 -5.51 -0.59 14.72
CA PRO A 275 -4.76 0.66 14.75
C PRO A 275 -3.74 0.75 15.90
N SER A 276 -3.79 -0.12 16.91
CA SER A 276 -2.83 -0.09 18.02
C SER A 276 -1.41 -0.49 17.58
N LEU A 277 -1.26 -1.18 16.44
CA LEU A 277 0.04 -1.60 15.89
C LEU A 277 0.97 -0.42 15.64
N VAL A 278 0.42 0.77 15.32
CA VAL A 278 1.22 1.98 15.07
C VAL A 278 2.01 2.48 16.29
N ARG A 279 1.59 2.08 17.49
CA ARG A 279 2.22 2.47 18.75
C ARG A 279 3.47 1.67 19.07
N GLU A 280 3.65 0.54 18.39
CA GLU A 280 4.86 -0.26 18.54
C GLU A 280 6.06 0.54 18.02
N ARG A 281 7.10 0.62 18.83
CA ARG A 281 8.35 1.34 18.52
C ARG A 281 9.50 0.39 18.27
N THR A 282 9.22 -0.90 18.14
CA THR A 282 10.23 -1.92 17.88
C THR A 282 10.90 -1.70 16.52
N ARG A 283 11.99 -2.43 16.29
CA ARG A 283 12.74 -2.33 15.04
C ARG A 283 11.86 -2.66 13.84
N LEU A 284 11.11 -3.77 13.89
CA LEU A 284 10.25 -4.19 12.81
C LEU A 284 9.07 -3.23 12.60
N ALA A 285 8.42 -2.79 13.70
CA ALA A 285 7.34 -1.80 13.61
C ALA A 285 7.80 -0.48 12.97
N ARG A 286 9.04 -0.06 13.22
CA ARG A 286 9.61 1.14 12.61
C ARG A 286 9.80 0.98 11.11
N GLU A 287 10.42 -0.11 10.65
CA GLU A 287 10.61 -0.35 9.22
C GLU A 287 9.25 -0.42 8.50
N LEU A 288 8.30 -1.22 8.99
CA LEU A 288 6.95 -1.32 8.42
C LEU A 288 6.21 0.01 8.34
N ARG A 289 6.36 0.90 9.34
CA ARG A 289 5.75 2.25 9.30
C ARG A 289 6.41 3.18 8.27
N ILE A 290 7.73 3.07 8.10
CA ILE A 290 8.46 3.86 7.10
C ILE A 290 8.10 3.37 5.69
N ASP A 291 8.06 2.06 5.49
CA ASP A 291 7.62 1.44 4.24
C ASP A 291 6.17 1.84 3.92
N ALA A 292 5.27 1.77 4.89
CA ALA A 292 3.89 2.24 4.76
C ALA A 292 3.79 3.71 4.32
N LEU A 293 4.57 4.62 4.93
CA LEU A 293 4.59 6.02 4.52
C LEU A 293 5.06 6.16 3.06
N ALA A 294 6.13 5.46 2.68
CA ALA A 294 6.64 5.51 1.33
C ALA A 294 5.64 4.95 0.30
N PHE A 295 4.88 3.92 0.70
CA PHE A 295 3.89 3.22 -0.11
C PHE A 295 2.61 4.05 -0.32
N ILE A 296 2.16 4.76 0.72
CA ILE A 296 1.03 5.70 0.66
C ILE A 296 1.38 6.93 -0.19
N ASN A 297 2.62 7.40 -0.15
CA ASN A 297 3.11 8.49 -0.99
C ASN A 297 3.47 8.06 -2.43
N SER A 298 3.10 6.84 -2.81
CA SER A 298 3.33 6.25 -4.12
C SER A 298 2.00 5.80 -4.73
N GLY A 299 1.98 5.54 -6.04
CA GLY A 299 0.75 5.24 -6.79
C GLY A 299 0.77 5.96 -8.14
N GLY A 300 1.27 5.30 -9.18
CA GLY A 300 1.40 5.91 -10.50
C GLY A 300 0.13 5.80 -11.35
N VAL A 301 -0.54 4.65 -11.27
CA VAL A 301 -1.76 4.33 -12.04
C VAL A 301 -3.01 4.85 -11.33
N TRP A 302 -3.06 4.71 -10.00
CA TRP A 302 -4.12 5.20 -9.12
C TRP A 302 -3.53 6.13 -8.06
N PRO A 303 -3.23 7.40 -8.41
CA PRO A 303 -2.62 8.37 -7.49
C PRO A 303 -3.34 8.56 -6.17
N GLU A 304 -4.65 8.34 -6.16
CA GLU A 304 -5.51 8.46 -4.99
C GLU A 304 -5.43 7.26 -4.02
N SER A 305 -4.60 6.27 -4.34
CA SER A 305 -4.43 5.02 -3.60
C SER A 305 -2.95 4.76 -3.35
N ILE A 306 -2.63 3.58 -2.84
CA ILE A 306 -1.26 3.10 -2.63
C ILE A 306 -0.66 2.54 -3.92
N GLY A 307 0.67 2.49 -3.98
CA GLY A 307 1.36 1.81 -5.09
C GLY A 307 2.88 1.81 -4.97
N VAL A 308 3.55 1.35 -6.02
CA VAL A 308 5.01 1.24 -6.08
C VAL A 308 5.66 2.30 -6.97
N LEU A 309 4.89 2.85 -7.91
CA LEU A 309 5.34 3.85 -8.86
C LEU A 309 5.17 5.27 -8.30
N ARG A 310 5.82 6.22 -8.96
CA ARG A 310 5.76 7.62 -8.56
C ARG A 310 4.35 8.18 -8.71
N SER A 311 3.81 8.72 -7.62
CA SER A 311 2.55 9.48 -7.66
C SER A 311 2.75 10.89 -8.25
N PRO A 312 1.83 11.38 -9.10
CA PRO A 312 1.79 12.77 -9.52
C PRO A 312 1.80 13.75 -8.35
N GLY A 313 2.53 14.86 -8.46
CA GLY A 313 2.64 15.87 -7.40
C GLY A 313 3.56 15.49 -6.24
N VAL A 314 3.88 14.20 -6.07
CA VAL A 314 4.86 13.75 -5.06
C VAL A 314 6.29 13.91 -5.58
N MET A 315 7.09 14.61 -4.77
CA MET A 315 8.51 14.87 -5.05
C MET A 315 9.44 13.95 -4.27
N LYS A 316 9.03 13.49 -3.09
CA LYS A 316 9.73 12.54 -2.23
C LYS A 316 8.72 11.68 -1.49
N VAL A 317 8.99 10.39 -1.34
CA VAL A 317 8.10 9.47 -0.61
C VAL A 317 8.25 9.50 0.90
N LEU A 318 9.38 10.02 1.38
CA LEU A 318 9.60 10.35 2.80
C LEU A 318 9.89 11.85 2.93
N PRO A 319 8.85 12.70 2.95
CA PRO A 319 9.02 14.12 3.22
C PRO A 319 9.75 14.37 4.55
N ASP A 320 10.36 15.54 4.69
CA ASP A 320 11.14 15.94 5.88
C ASP A 320 12.39 15.11 6.18
N THR A 321 12.71 14.13 5.33
CA THR A 321 13.97 13.39 5.38
C THR A 321 14.92 13.79 4.24
N ASN A 322 16.18 13.35 4.36
CA ASN A 322 17.18 13.48 3.29
C ASN A 322 17.05 12.40 2.21
N ALA A 323 16.08 11.49 2.31
CA ALA A 323 15.83 10.44 1.33
C ALA A 323 15.36 11.08 0.00
N PRO A 324 16.09 10.90 -1.12
CA PRO A 324 15.76 11.57 -2.38
C PRO A 324 14.72 10.83 -3.24
N GLN A 325 14.28 9.64 -2.82
CA GLN A 325 13.47 8.72 -3.62
C GLN A 325 12.07 9.25 -3.85
N ARG A 326 11.56 9.01 -5.06
CA ARG A 326 10.30 9.58 -5.57
C ARG A 326 9.18 8.57 -5.68
N SER A 327 9.48 7.30 -5.47
CA SER A 327 8.51 6.22 -5.36
C SER A 327 8.98 5.17 -4.36
N PHE A 328 8.05 4.32 -3.91
CA PHE A 328 8.33 3.18 -3.05
C PHE A 328 9.31 2.21 -3.72
N ALA A 329 9.14 1.93 -5.02
CA ALA A 329 10.09 1.09 -5.76
C ALA A 329 11.53 1.65 -5.72
N GLU A 330 11.70 2.96 -5.91
CA GLU A 330 13.03 3.60 -5.79
C GLU A 330 13.58 3.52 -4.36
N PHE A 331 12.71 3.67 -3.36
CA PHE A 331 13.04 3.60 -1.94
C PHE A 331 13.56 2.22 -1.55
N VAL A 332 12.79 1.16 -1.86
CA VAL A 332 13.18 -0.23 -1.59
C VAL A 332 14.44 -0.60 -2.37
N ALA A 333 14.50 -0.33 -3.68
CA ALA A 333 15.66 -0.67 -4.51
C ALA A 333 16.99 -0.05 -4.05
N GLN A 334 16.94 1.06 -3.29
CA GLN A 334 18.11 1.70 -2.70
C GLN A 334 18.61 0.99 -1.43
N ALA A 335 17.74 0.31 -0.69
CA ALA A 335 18.12 -0.50 0.48
C ALA A 335 19.00 -1.71 0.09
N TYR A 336 18.95 -2.13 -1.18
CA TYR A 336 19.67 -3.27 -1.73
C TYR A 336 20.71 -2.86 -2.80
N PRO A 337 21.77 -2.09 -2.44
CA PRO A 337 22.76 -1.63 -3.41
C PRO A 337 23.65 -2.75 -3.95
N THR A 338 23.74 -3.89 -3.24
CA THR A 338 24.57 -5.04 -3.61
C THR A 338 23.88 -6.01 -4.57
N VAL A 339 22.55 -5.94 -4.70
CA VAL A 339 21.79 -6.74 -5.66
C VAL A 339 21.86 -6.01 -7.01
N THR A 340 22.60 -6.56 -7.96
CA THR A 340 22.82 -5.92 -9.28
C THR A 340 21.88 -6.44 -10.36
N THR A 341 21.20 -7.56 -10.11
CA THR A 341 20.24 -8.16 -11.03
C THR A 341 18.94 -7.37 -11.03
N LEU A 342 18.47 -6.99 -12.23
CA LEU A 342 17.25 -6.21 -12.43
C LEU A 342 16.04 -7.05 -12.86
N GLU A 343 16.27 -8.30 -13.23
CA GLU A 343 15.24 -9.24 -13.69
C GLU A 343 15.33 -10.53 -12.85
N SER A 344 14.19 -11.06 -12.42
CA SER A 344 14.07 -12.38 -11.81
C SER A 344 13.06 -13.20 -12.60
N PRO A 345 13.25 -14.51 -12.79
CA PRO A 345 12.17 -15.36 -13.28
C PRO A 345 10.98 -15.21 -12.33
N THR A 346 9.76 -15.12 -12.87
CA THR A 346 8.56 -14.95 -12.04
C THR A 346 8.47 -16.03 -10.95
N GLU A 347 8.42 -15.60 -9.69
CA GLU A 347 8.31 -16.49 -8.55
C GLU A 347 6.87 -17.03 -8.41
N PRO A 348 6.65 -18.36 -8.33
CA PRO A 348 5.31 -18.93 -8.26
C PRO A 348 4.47 -18.42 -7.09
N LEU A 349 5.09 -18.17 -5.93
CA LEU A 349 4.37 -17.64 -4.77
C LEU A 349 3.93 -16.19 -4.98
N ALA A 350 4.80 -15.34 -5.54
CA ALA A 350 4.44 -13.97 -5.89
C ALA A 350 3.29 -13.93 -6.89
N ALA A 351 3.29 -14.83 -7.88
CA ALA A 351 2.18 -15.00 -8.82
C ALA A 351 0.88 -15.48 -8.13
N ALA A 352 0.99 -16.33 -7.10
CA ALA A 352 -0.15 -16.75 -6.29
C ALA A 352 -0.75 -15.58 -5.50
N TYR A 353 0.08 -14.74 -4.87
CA TYR A 353 -0.38 -13.51 -4.20
C TYR A 353 -1.09 -12.57 -5.17
N MET A 354 -0.48 -12.30 -6.33
CA MET A 354 -1.11 -11.51 -7.41
C MET A 354 -2.45 -12.09 -7.83
N THR A 355 -2.57 -13.41 -7.92
CA THR A 355 -3.81 -14.08 -8.32
C THR A 355 -4.92 -13.90 -7.30
N VAL A 356 -4.62 -14.05 -6.01
CA VAL A 356 -5.60 -13.83 -4.93
C VAL A 356 -6.08 -12.38 -4.92
N LEU A 357 -5.13 -11.44 -4.99
CA LEU A 357 -5.40 -10.00 -5.04
C LEU A 357 -6.21 -9.61 -6.29
N ALA A 358 -5.81 -10.07 -7.47
CA ALA A 358 -6.50 -9.76 -8.73
C ALA A 358 -7.93 -10.32 -8.76
N THR A 359 -8.13 -11.51 -8.20
CA THR A 359 -9.46 -12.11 -8.04
C THR A 359 -10.34 -11.23 -7.15
N ALA A 360 -9.81 -10.74 -6.03
CA ALA A 360 -10.54 -9.84 -5.14
C ALA A 360 -10.90 -8.50 -5.82
N ALA A 361 -10.01 -7.97 -6.67
CA ALA A 361 -10.25 -6.76 -7.47
C ALA A 361 -11.12 -6.99 -8.73
N GLY A 362 -11.45 -8.23 -9.08
CA GLY A 362 -12.21 -8.55 -10.29
C GLY A 362 -11.45 -8.27 -11.60
N ILE A 363 -10.12 -8.37 -11.58
CA ILE A 363 -9.25 -8.17 -12.74
C ILE A 363 -8.39 -9.42 -13.03
N GLY A 364 -7.71 -9.44 -14.17
CA GLY A 364 -6.75 -10.49 -14.50
C GLY A 364 -5.45 -10.33 -13.69
N ALA A 365 -4.89 -11.45 -13.23
CA ALA A 365 -3.58 -11.45 -12.59
C ALA A 365 -2.48 -11.12 -13.63
N GLY A 366 -1.61 -10.21 -13.25
CA GLY A 366 -0.43 -9.81 -14.00
C GLY A 366 0.84 -10.54 -13.56
N ASP A 367 1.97 -10.17 -14.16
CA ASP A 367 3.29 -10.55 -13.64
C ASP A 367 3.59 -9.73 -12.38
N PRO A 368 3.86 -10.34 -11.20
CA PRO A 368 4.25 -9.61 -9.99
C PRO A 368 5.47 -8.71 -10.16
N PHE A 369 6.34 -9.02 -11.13
CA PHE A 369 7.58 -8.27 -11.36
C PHE A 369 7.44 -7.21 -12.46
N ASP A 370 6.28 -7.09 -13.11
CA ASP A 370 5.93 -5.89 -13.86
C ASP A 370 5.38 -4.84 -12.90
N LEU A 371 6.23 -3.88 -12.51
CA LEU A 371 5.88 -2.85 -11.54
C LEU A 371 4.66 -2.02 -11.93
N ARG A 372 4.33 -1.89 -13.22
CA ARG A 372 3.11 -1.18 -13.64
C ARG A 372 1.86 -2.02 -13.37
N GLN A 373 1.93 -3.33 -13.58
CA GLN A 373 0.83 -4.24 -13.28
C GLN A 373 0.62 -4.39 -11.78
N LEU A 374 1.73 -4.48 -11.02
CA LEU A 374 1.69 -4.46 -9.56
C LEU A 374 1.06 -3.16 -9.03
N ASP A 375 1.48 -2.00 -9.53
CA ASP A 375 0.93 -0.70 -9.14
C ASP A 375 -0.58 -0.55 -9.45
N ASP A 376 -1.03 -0.98 -10.63
CA ASP A 376 -2.46 -0.99 -10.99
C ASP A 376 -3.26 -1.91 -10.07
N LEU A 377 -2.74 -3.10 -9.74
CA LEU A 377 -3.41 -4.03 -8.86
C LEU A 377 -3.53 -3.47 -7.43
N LEU A 378 -2.41 -3.01 -6.86
CA LEU A 378 -2.35 -2.46 -5.50
C LEU A 378 -3.33 -1.29 -5.32
N GLY A 379 -3.37 -0.38 -6.30
CA GLY A 379 -4.28 0.77 -6.27
C GLY A 379 -5.77 0.40 -6.25
N ARG A 380 -6.14 -0.80 -6.72
CA ARG A 380 -7.52 -1.29 -6.79
C ARG A 380 -7.94 -2.18 -5.63
N VAL A 381 -7.00 -2.95 -5.06
CA VAL A 381 -7.33 -3.97 -4.04
C VAL A 381 -7.48 -3.39 -2.64
N PHE A 382 -6.85 -2.24 -2.38
CA PHE A 382 -6.91 -1.63 -1.06
C PHE A 382 -8.11 -0.69 -0.96
N ASP A 383 -9.00 -0.95 -0.01
CA ASP A 383 -10.20 -0.15 0.18
C ASP A 383 -9.84 1.26 0.65
N ILE A 384 -10.49 2.26 0.07
CA ILE A 384 -10.16 3.65 0.33
C ILE A 384 -10.58 4.10 1.74
N ALA A 385 -11.62 3.51 2.32
CA ALA A 385 -12.01 3.78 3.70
C ALA A 385 -10.95 3.22 4.66
N ASP A 386 -10.44 2.02 4.39
CA ASP A 386 -9.34 1.44 5.15
C ASP A 386 -8.06 2.29 5.04
N LEU A 387 -7.76 2.82 3.85
CA LEU A 387 -6.63 3.75 3.66
C LEU A 387 -6.76 5.02 4.48
N VAL A 388 -7.95 5.60 4.56
CA VAL A 388 -8.20 6.78 5.40
C VAL A 388 -7.99 6.45 6.88
N GLU A 389 -8.42 5.29 7.36
CA GLU A 389 -8.21 4.87 8.75
C GLU A 389 -6.73 4.59 9.05
N VAL A 390 -6.00 3.98 8.10
CA VAL A 390 -4.55 3.78 8.17
C VAL A 390 -3.80 5.10 8.27
N ILE A 391 -4.13 6.07 7.40
CA ILE A 391 -3.53 7.41 7.39
C ILE A 391 -3.75 8.11 8.73
N ARG A 392 -4.97 8.00 9.28
CA ARG A 392 -5.30 8.55 10.60
C ARG A 392 -4.52 7.84 11.71
N ALA A 393 -4.41 6.51 11.67
CA ALA A 393 -3.67 5.74 12.67
C ALA A 393 -2.18 6.11 12.67
N LEU A 394 -1.58 6.29 11.48
CA LEU A 394 -0.21 6.76 11.28
C LEU A 394 0.00 8.23 11.63
N GLY A 395 -1.08 8.99 11.83
CA GLY A 395 -1.01 10.43 12.13
C GLY A 395 -0.37 11.21 10.98
N LEU A 396 -0.69 10.85 9.74
CA LEU A 396 -0.12 11.51 8.57
C LEU A 396 -0.96 12.73 8.17
N GLU A 397 -0.28 13.78 7.73
CA GLU A 397 -0.87 15.03 7.25
C GLU A 397 -0.19 15.49 5.95
N PRO A 398 -0.86 16.29 5.12
CA PRO A 398 -0.26 16.80 3.88
C PRO A 398 0.94 17.69 4.16
N VAL A 399 1.99 17.56 3.34
CA VAL A 399 3.09 18.53 3.33
C VAL A 399 2.55 19.90 2.89
N THR A 400 2.78 20.93 3.71
CA THR A 400 2.34 22.31 3.46
C THR A 400 3.22 23.09 2.50
#